data_AF-A0A6N2B9D2-F1
#
_entry.id   AF-A0A6N2B9D2-F1
#
_cell.length_a   1.000
_cell.length_b   1.000
_cell.length_c   1.000
_cell.angle_alpha   90.00
_cell.angle_beta   90.00
_cell.angle_gamma   90.00
#
_symmetry.space_group_name_H-M   'P 1'
#
loop_
_entity.id
_entity.type
_entity.pdbx_description
1 polymer ?
#
loop_
_entity_poly.entity_id
_entity_poly.type
_entity_poly.pdbx_seq_one_letter_code
_entity_poly.pdbx_strand_id
1 'polypeptide(L)'
;MSIAYGIQGQLLEVTVVACNKLKDTEWISRQDPYVCLEYGSSKFRTRTCTDGGKNPTFQEKFVFKLIEGLREINVVVWNSNTVNSDDFIGSGKVQLQKVLSQGFDDTAWPLQRKNGRHAGEVRLIMHYANTNKPATSHAQSGPPYVTPTPGSYPYSVAPPHVASHPTPSGYPAPSPYPTASPPSAFYPASPYSTVPPPPAAYHSASLYPPQSAAYPSPYSSSAYPPQPYPPQGYSYPPGQYPGVYPPRSH
;
A
#
# COMPACT_ATOMS: atom_id res chain seq x y z
N MET A 1 1.50 -22.92 30.81
CA MET A 1 2.47 -22.22 29.93
C MET A 1 1.71 -21.70 28.73
N SER A 2 1.61 -20.38 28.56
CA SER A 2 0.99 -19.79 27.38
C SER A 2 1.97 -19.93 26.23
N ILE A 3 1.57 -20.59 25.14
CA ILE A 3 2.37 -20.66 23.92
C ILE A 3 2.36 -19.23 23.35
N ALA A 4 3.46 -18.50 23.51
CA ALA A 4 3.61 -17.23 22.82
C ALA A 4 3.78 -17.56 21.34
N TYR A 5 2.70 -17.44 20.56
CA TYR A 5 2.79 -17.55 19.12
C TYR A 5 3.72 -16.42 18.62
N GLY A 6 4.83 -16.80 17.99
CA GLY A 6 5.75 -15.85 17.36
C GLY A 6 5.05 -15.06 16.25
N ILE A 7 5.54 -13.86 15.97
CA ILE A 7 4.90 -12.97 14.96
C ILE A 7 5.21 -13.35 13.51
N GLN A 8 6.04 -14.39 13.30
CA GLN A 8 6.54 -14.79 12.00
C GLN A 8 5.39 -15.08 11.02
N GLY A 9 5.40 -14.39 9.88
CA GLY A 9 4.45 -14.61 8.79
C GLY A 9 3.07 -13.96 8.97
N GLN A 10 2.74 -13.42 10.15
CA GLN A 10 1.48 -12.71 10.36
C GLN A 10 1.44 -11.40 9.57
N LEU A 11 0.22 -10.95 9.24
CA LEU A 11 0.03 -9.77 8.39
C LEU A 11 -0.04 -8.50 9.24
N LEU A 12 0.73 -7.50 8.82
CA LEU A 12 0.64 -6.12 9.29
C LEU A 12 0.16 -5.25 8.13
N GLU A 13 -0.99 -4.61 8.30
CA GLU A 13 -1.45 -3.56 7.40
C GLU A 13 -0.82 -2.22 7.80
N VAL A 14 -0.27 -1.50 6.83
CA VAL A 14 0.34 -0.18 7.01
C VAL A 14 -0.23 0.77 5.98
N THR A 15 -0.89 1.82 6.43
CA THR A 15 -1.44 2.89 5.60
C THR A 15 -0.55 4.12 5.72
N VAL A 16 -0.01 4.57 4.59
CA VAL A 16 0.66 5.88 4.48
C VAL A 16 -0.43 6.93 4.29
N VAL A 17 -0.68 7.73 5.33
CA VAL A 17 -1.75 8.73 5.33
C VAL A 17 -1.29 9.99 4.61
N ALA A 18 -0.28 10.65 5.19
CA ALA A 18 0.21 11.95 4.74
C ALA A 18 1.61 12.21 5.29
N CYS A 19 2.29 13.21 4.75
CA CYS A 19 3.41 13.86 5.42
C CYS A 19 3.05 15.30 5.79
N ASN A 20 3.68 15.83 6.84
CA ASN A 20 3.51 17.22 7.24
C ASN A 20 4.87 17.91 7.36
N LYS A 21 4.88 19.22 7.05
CA LYS A 21 6.04 20.11 7.26
C LYS A 21 7.34 19.56 6.65
N LEU A 22 7.24 18.93 5.47
CA LEU A 22 8.41 18.42 4.78
C LEU A 22 9.42 19.54 4.50
N LYS A 23 10.71 19.21 4.57
CA LYS A 23 11.75 20.12 4.08
C LYS A 23 11.59 20.30 2.57
N ASP A 24 11.55 21.54 2.12
CA ASP A 24 11.56 21.88 0.70
C ASP A 24 12.88 21.47 0.06
N THR A 25 12.84 20.71 -1.02
CA THR A 25 14.01 20.45 -1.88
C THR A 25 14.00 21.32 -3.14
N GLU A 26 12.85 21.89 -3.51
CA GLU A 26 12.69 22.71 -4.70
C GLU A 26 12.88 24.21 -4.42
N TRP A 27 13.30 24.95 -5.45
CA TRP A 27 13.51 26.40 -5.38
C TRP A 27 12.56 27.21 -6.29
N ILE A 28 12.09 26.64 -7.41
CA ILE A 28 11.11 27.27 -8.31
C ILE A 28 9.75 26.60 -8.22
N SER A 29 9.71 25.27 -8.25
CA SER A 29 8.47 24.50 -8.33
C SER A 29 8.01 24.03 -6.95
N ARG A 30 6.81 23.46 -6.91
CA ARG A 30 6.38 22.66 -5.76
C ARG A 30 6.95 21.26 -5.91
N GLN A 31 7.41 20.71 -4.79
CA GLN A 31 7.85 19.32 -4.73
C GLN A 31 6.68 18.34 -4.96
N ASP A 32 7.03 17.17 -5.49
CA ASP A 32 6.19 16.03 -5.86
C ASP A 32 6.54 14.81 -4.98
N PRO A 33 6.10 14.75 -3.71
CA PRO A 33 6.64 13.78 -2.78
C PRO A 33 6.09 12.38 -3.01
N TYR A 34 6.89 11.36 -2.66
CA TYR A 34 6.43 9.98 -2.47
C TYR A 34 7.13 9.32 -1.29
N VAL A 35 6.52 8.28 -0.75
CA VAL A 35 7.01 7.56 0.43
C VAL A 35 7.40 6.14 0.06
N CYS A 36 8.60 5.73 0.45
CA CYS A 36 9.07 4.35 0.41
C CYS A 36 9.04 3.75 1.81
N LEU A 37 8.45 2.57 1.94
CA LEU A 37 8.46 1.75 3.13
C LEU A 37 9.38 0.54 2.90
N GLU A 38 10.30 0.30 3.82
CA GLU A 38 11.22 -0.84 3.77
C GLU A 38 11.14 -1.67 5.05
N TYR A 39 10.90 -2.97 4.89
CA TYR A 39 10.81 -3.94 5.98
C TYR A 39 11.47 -5.25 5.56
N GLY A 40 12.62 -5.57 6.15
CA GLY A 40 13.46 -6.69 5.71
C GLY A 40 13.86 -6.50 4.23
N SER A 41 13.54 -7.47 3.38
CA SER A 41 13.73 -7.38 1.92
C SER A 41 12.55 -6.75 1.18
N SER A 42 11.42 -6.51 1.85
CA SER A 42 10.21 -5.95 1.21
C SER A 42 10.34 -4.43 1.11
N LYS A 43 10.10 -3.90 -0.09
CA LYS A 43 10.04 -2.46 -0.37
C LYS A 43 8.74 -2.13 -1.07
N PHE A 44 8.05 -1.12 -0.56
CA PHE A 44 6.85 -0.56 -1.18
C PHE A 44 7.03 0.94 -1.38
N ARG A 45 6.40 1.48 -2.41
CA ARG A 45 6.40 2.91 -2.72
C ARG A 45 4.96 3.37 -2.99
N THR A 46 4.59 4.53 -2.45
CA THR A 46 3.33 5.19 -2.80
C THR A 46 3.38 5.77 -4.20
N ARG A 47 2.21 6.08 -4.77
CA ARG A 47 2.20 7.00 -5.91
C ARG A 47 2.80 8.35 -5.50
N THR A 48 3.34 9.04 -6.50
CA THR A 48 3.81 10.42 -6.35
C THR A 48 2.61 11.33 -6.16
N CYS A 49 2.66 12.19 -5.13
CA CYS A 49 1.70 13.25 -4.93
C CYS A 49 2.16 14.49 -5.73
N THR A 50 1.76 14.54 -7.01
CA THR A 50 2.08 15.67 -7.89
C THR A 50 1.53 16.99 -7.34
N ASP A 51 2.34 18.03 -7.36
CA ASP A 51 2.10 19.32 -6.72
C ASP A 51 1.82 19.20 -5.21
N GLY A 52 2.28 18.13 -4.55
CA GLY A 52 1.95 17.82 -3.16
C GLY A 52 2.52 18.82 -2.16
N GLY A 53 3.59 19.53 -2.52
CA GLY A 53 4.23 20.52 -1.66
C GLY A 53 4.69 19.92 -0.34
N LYS A 54 4.63 20.70 0.75
CA LYS A 54 5.16 20.29 2.07
C LYS A 54 4.23 19.40 2.89
N ASN A 55 2.97 19.24 2.47
CA ASN A 55 1.95 18.49 3.21
C ASN A 55 1.17 17.53 2.28
N PRO A 56 1.86 16.59 1.59
CA PRO A 56 1.23 15.67 0.67
C PRO A 56 0.34 14.65 1.41
N THR A 57 -0.75 14.23 0.76
CA THR A 57 -1.66 13.17 1.25
C THR A 57 -1.66 12.01 0.25
N PHE A 58 -1.59 10.78 0.75
CA PHE A 58 -1.46 9.56 -0.05
C PHE A 58 -2.66 8.62 0.13
N GLN A 59 -3.00 8.31 1.38
CA GLN A 59 -4.05 7.33 1.74
C GLN A 59 -3.82 5.95 1.07
N GLU A 60 -2.57 5.49 1.03
CA GLU A 60 -2.19 4.23 0.37
C GLU A 60 -1.87 3.14 1.39
N LYS A 61 -2.42 1.95 1.18
CA LYS A 61 -2.28 0.80 2.09
C LYS A 61 -1.36 -0.26 1.50
N PHE A 62 -0.46 -0.77 2.34
CA PHE A 62 0.43 -1.89 2.07
C PHE A 62 0.26 -2.98 3.14
N VAL A 63 0.62 -4.20 2.80
CA VAL A 63 0.57 -5.35 3.72
C VAL A 63 1.94 -6.00 3.77
N PHE A 64 2.48 -6.12 4.98
CA PHE A 64 3.75 -6.80 5.25
C PHE A 64 3.50 -8.14 5.93
N LYS A 65 4.31 -9.14 5.60
CA LYS A 65 4.46 -10.34 6.42
C LYS A 65 5.52 -10.05 7.48
N LEU A 66 5.13 -10.12 8.75
CA LEU A 66 6.00 -9.87 9.89
C LEU A 66 7.12 -10.90 9.96
N ILE A 67 8.30 -10.43 10.36
CA ILE A 67 9.51 -11.23 10.54
C ILE A 67 9.86 -11.19 12.03
N GLU A 68 10.06 -12.36 12.61
CA GLU A 68 10.48 -12.51 13.99
C GLU A 68 11.84 -11.82 14.23
N GLY A 69 12.00 -11.21 15.40
CA GLY A 69 13.14 -10.33 15.70
C GLY A 69 13.11 -8.94 15.04
N LEU A 70 12.46 -8.75 13.89
CA LEU A 70 12.41 -7.44 13.22
C LEU A 70 11.28 -6.56 13.81
N ARG A 71 11.64 -5.40 14.36
CA ARG A 71 10.72 -4.54 15.13
C ARG A 71 10.57 -3.12 14.59
N GLU A 72 11.17 -2.83 13.43
CA GLU A 72 11.18 -1.51 12.82
C GLU A 72 10.80 -1.59 11.34
N ILE A 73 10.06 -0.60 10.84
CA ILE A 73 9.93 -0.27 9.41
C ILE A 73 10.76 0.98 9.15
N ASN A 74 11.61 0.94 8.12
CA ASN A 74 12.28 2.16 7.65
C ASN A 74 11.36 2.89 6.68
N VAL A 75 11.26 4.20 6.83
CA VAL A 75 10.50 5.07 5.93
C VAL A 75 11.45 6.04 5.29
N VAL A 76 11.32 6.26 3.99
CA VAL A 76 12.09 7.25 3.25
C VAL A 76 11.14 8.07 2.38
N VAL A 77 11.28 9.40 2.42
CA VAL A 77 10.50 10.33 1.63
C VAL A 77 11.41 11.00 0.61
N TRP A 78 10.93 11.02 -0.63
CA TRP A 78 11.64 11.56 -1.79
C TRP A 78 10.75 12.56 -2.52
N ASN A 79 11.39 13.48 -3.24
CA ASN A 79 10.77 14.35 -4.23
C ASN A 79 11.01 13.76 -5.61
N SER A 80 9.94 13.50 -6.38
CA SER A 80 10.06 12.94 -7.72
C SER A 80 10.50 14.01 -8.71
N ASN A 81 11.51 13.72 -9.52
CA ASN A 81 11.95 14.59 -10.61
C ASN A 81 11.82 13.86 -11.95
N THR A 82 11.23 14.51 -12.96
CA THR A 82 11.05 13.87 -14.28
C THR A 82 12.33 13.83 -15.11
N VAL A 83 13.21 14.84 -14.93
CA VAL A 83 14.40 15.03 -15.78
C VAL A 83 15.68 14.56 -15.08
N ASN A 84 15.74 14.67 -13.76
CA ASN A 84 16.90 14.35 -12.93
C ASN A 84 16.59 13.22 -11.96
N SER A 85 17.59 12.79 -11.19
CA SER A 85 17.37 11.90 -10.05
C SER A 85 16.45 12.54 -9.01
N ASP A 86 15.64 11.71 -8.37
CA ASP A 86 14.78 12.12 -7.26
C ASP A 86 15.59 12.64 -6.07
N ASP A 87 15.10 13.70 -5.42
CA ASP A 87 15.77 14.31 -4.28
C ASP A 87 15.33 13.69 -2.97
N PHE A 88 16.30 13.36 -2.13
CA PHE A 88 16.02 12.85 -0.79
C PHE A 88 15.50 13.97 0.11
N ILE A 89 14.30 13.80 0.67
CA ILE A 89 13.71 14.74 1.64
C ILE A 89 14.10 14.33 3.07
N GLY A 90 13.85 13.09 3.45
CA GLY A 90 14.12 12.60 4.81
C GLY A 90 13.79 11.13 5.03
N SER A 91 14.28 10.56 6.11
CA SER A 91 13.99 9.18 6.52
C SER A 91 13.68 9.07 8.01
N GLY A 92 12.98 8.02 8.40
CA GLY A 92 12.58 7.74 9.77
C GLY A 92 12.49 6.24 10.05
N LYS A 93 12.49 5.89 11.33
CA LYS A 93 12.31 4.53 11.82
C LYS A 93 11.03 4.43 12.62
N VAL A 94 10.13 3.56 12.19
CA VAL A 94 8.80 3.35 12.77
C VAL A 94 8.85 2.12 13.65
N GLN A 95 8.60 2.28 14.94
CA GLN A 95 8.64 1.19 15.91
C GLN A 95 7.34 0.39 15.88
N LEU A 96 7.43 -0.94 15.79
CA LEU A 96 6.26 -1.81 15.73
C LEU A 96 5.70 -2.19 17.11
N GLN A 97 6.39 -1.84 18.20
CA GLN A 97 6.00 -2.26 19.55
C GLN A 97 4.55 -1.89 19.92
N LYS A 98 4.11 -0.68 19.57
CA LYS A 98 2.75 -0.21 19.89
C LYS A 98 1.69 -1.01 19.13
N VAL A 99 1.81 -1.12 17.80
CA VAL A 99 0.85 -1.90 16.99
C VAL A 99 0.87 -3.39 17.32
N LEU A 100 2.03 -3.98 17.64
CA LEU A 100 2.11 -5.39 18.02
C LEU A 100 1.48 -5.69 19.39
N SER A 101 1.51 -4.73 20.32
CA SER A 101 0.91 -4.88 21.65
C SER A 101 -0.57 -4.52 21.69
N GLN A 102 -0.98 -3.51 20.93
CA GLN A 102 -2.34 -2.94 20.98
C GLN A 102 -3.21 -3.36 19.78
N GLY A 103 -2.61 -3.94 18.74
CA GLY A 103 -3.27 -4.27 17.47
C GLY A 103 -3.47 -3.06 16.54
N PHE A 104 -3.16 -1.84 17.00
CA PHE A 104 -3.37 -0.60 16.27
C PHE A 104 -2.33 0.47 16.63
N ASP A 105 -1.94 1.28 15.65
CA ASP A 105 -1.16 2.48 15.87
C ASP A 105 -1.43 3.54 14.78
N ASP A 106 -1.90 4.72 15.20
CA ASP A 106 -2.03 5.91 14.35
C ASP A 106 -1.12 7.00 14.92
N THR A 107 0.04 7.18 14.29
CA THR A 107 1.10 8.06 14.81
C THR A 107 1.84 8.77 13.68
N ALA A 108 2.21 10.03 13.92
CA ALA A 108 3.16 10.78 13.10
C ALA A 108 4.60 10.50 13.56
N TRP A 109 5.45 10.07 12.63
CA TRP A 109 6.84 9.71 12.88
C TRP A 109 7.78 10.78 12.31
N PRO A 110 8.77 11.25 13.08
CA PRO A 110 9.67 12.29 12.64
C PRO A 110 10.61 11.76 11.54
N LEU A 111 10.85 12.63 10.55
CA LEU A 111 11.81 12.40 9.48
C LEU A 111 13.08 13.23 9.74
N GLN A 112 14.21 12.67 9.34
CA GLN A 112 15.52 13.30 9.45
C GLN A 112 16.21 13.31 8.10
N ARG A 113 16.98 14.37 7.85
CA ARG A 113 17.87 14.45 6.71
C ARG A 113 19.13 13.61 6.95
N LYS A 114 19.96 13.46 5.91
CA LYS A 114 21.27 12.78 6.00
C LYS A 114 22.20 13.39 7.07
N ASN A 115 22.00 14.67 7.40
CA ASN A 115 22.75 15.37 8.45
C ASN A 115 22.06 15.34 9.84
N GLY A 116 21.06 14.49 10.04
CA GLY A 116 20.32 14.35 11.30
C GLY A 116 19.33 15.48 11.61
N ARG A 117 19.28 16.54 10.78
CA ARG A 117 18.33 17.64 11.00
C ARG A 117 16.91 17.20 10.66
N HIS A 118 15.94 17.69 11.43
CA HIS A 118 14.51 17.45 11.20
C HIS A 118 14.08 17.81 9.76
N ALA A 119 13.23 16.97 9.18
CA ALA A 119 12.80 17.02 7.79
C ALA A 119 11.27 16.99 7.61
N GLY A 120 10.51 17.13 8.69
CA GLY A 120 9.06 16.93 8.72
C GLY A 120 8.68 15.62 9.41
N GLU A 121 7.47 15.16 9.14
CA GLU A 121 6.91 13.94 9.73
C GLU A 121 6.05 13.17 8.71
N VAL A 122 5.95 11.85 8.90
CA VAL A 122 5.07 10.96 8.13
C VAL A 122 4.04 10.33 9.06
N ARG A 123 2.76 10.46 8.76
CA ARG A 123 1.67 9.82 9.51
C ARG A 123 1.37 8.45 8.92
N LEU A 124 1.46 7.43 9.76
CA LEU A 124 1.11 6.06 9.42
C LEU A 124 -0.03 5.57 10.31
N ILE A 125 -0.94 4.81 9.72
CA ILE A 125 -1.93 4.01 10.44
C ILE A 125 -1.59 2.54 10.23
N MET A 126 -1.37 1.82 11.31
CA MET A 126 -0.98 0.42 11.30
C MET A 126 -2.03 -0.43 12.01
N HIS A 127 -2.38 -1.56 11.41
CA HIS A 127 -3.28 -2.55 11.99
C HIS A 127 -2.62 -3.93 11.99
N TYR A 128 -2.65 -4.57 13.14
CA TYR A 128 -2.16 -5.93 13.34
C TYR A 128 -3.27 -6.75 13.99
N ALA A 129 -3.84 -7.67 13.21
CA ALA A 129 -4.82 -8.61 13.73
C ALA A 129 -4.07 -9.65 14.58
N ASN A 130 -4.03 -9.44 15.89
CA ASN A 130 -3.54 -10.46 16.80
C ASN A 130 -4.47 -11.69 16.70
N THR A 131 -3.98 -12.80 16.14
CA THR A 131 -4.77 -14.03 15.99
C THR A 131 -5.04 -14.75 17.32
N ASN A 132 -4.78 -14.11 18.47
CA ASN A 132 -5.28 -14.51 19.79
C ASN A 132 -6.80 -14.28 19.95
N LYS A 133 -7.61 -14.60 18.93
CA LYS A 133 -8.97 -15.04 19.24
C LYS A 133 -8.81 -16.45 19.79
N PRO A 134 -9.10 -16.75 21.07
CA PRO A 134 -9.43 -18.12 21.40
C PRO A 134 -10.49 -18.52 20.38
N ALA A 135 -10.34 -19.69 19.77
CA ALA A 135 -11.44 -20.33 19.10
C ALA A 135 -12.55 -20.47 20.16
N THR A 136 -13.42 -19.47 20.28
CA THR A 136 -14.73 -19.64 20.88
C THR A 136 -15.36 -20.66 19.96
N SER A 137 -15.25 -21.91 20.39
CA SER A 137 -16.13 -23.02 20.08
C SER A 137 -17.40 -22.45 19.49
N HIS A 138 -17.60 -22.67 18.20
CA HIS A 138 -18.93 -22.70 17.63
C HIS A 138 -19.67 -23.85 18.35
N ALA A 139 -20.09 -23.61 19.58
CA ALA A 139 -21.19 -24.33 20.18
C ALA A 139 -22.39 -23.91 19.33
N GLN A 140 -22.80 -24.81 18.44
CA GLN A 140 -24.10 -24.74 17.80
C GLN A 140 -25.14 -24.52 18.91
N SER A 141 -25.67 -23.31 19.02
CA SER A 141 -26.87 -23.05 19.79
C SER A 141 -28.05 -23.64 19.02
N GLY A 142 -28.22 -24.96 19.13
CA GLY A 142 -29.49 -25.60 18.84
C GLY A 142 -30.49 -25.24 19.95
N PRO A 143 -31.75 -24.90 19.64
CA PRO A 143 -32.75 -24.66 20.66
C PRO A 143 -33.06 -25.98 21.41
N PRO A 144 -33.28 -25.95 22.74
CA PRO A 144 -33.69 -27.15 23.45
C PRO A 144 -35.10 -27.54 23.01
N TYR A 145 -35.24 -28.73 22.44
CA TYR A 145 -36.55 -29.35 22.21
C TYR A 145 -37.19 -29.66 23.57
N VAL A 146 -38.36 -29.07 23.82
CA VAL A 146 -39.25 -29.43 24.92
C VAL A 146 -40.06 -30.66 24.47
N THR A 147 -39.99 -31.74 25.25
CA THR A 147 -40.82 -32.95 25.09
C THR A 147 -42.25 -32.70 25.59
N PRO A 148 -43.30 -33.03 24.83
CA PRO A 148 -44.67 -33.06 25.35
C PRO A 148 -45.02 -34.45 25.92
N THR A 149 -45.62 -34.48 27.11
CA THR A 149 -46.24 -35.66 27.74
C THR A 149 -47.69 -35.83 27.24
N PRO A 150 -48.21 -37.05 27.02
CA PRO A 150 -49.59 -37.24 26.54
C PRO A 150 -50.60 -37.39 27.68
N GLY A 151 -51.75 -36.71 27.57
CA GLY A 151 -52.86 -36.85 28.52
C GLY A 151 -54.18 -36.19 28.09
N SER A 152 -55.05 -36.99 27.46
CA SER A 152 -56.54 -37.05 27.58
C SER A 152 -57.42 -35.78 27.66
N TYR A 153 -58.32 -35.64 26.68
CA TYR A 153 -59.53 -34.79 26.64
C TYR A 153 -60.62 -35.25 27.64
N PRO A 154 -61.59 -34.38 28.01
CA PRO A 154 -62.89 -34.44 27.32
C PRO A 154 -63.68 -33.11 27.15
N TYR A 155 -64.44 -33.06 26.04
CA TYR A 155 -65.70 -32.36 25.69
C TYR A 155 -66.18 -31.08 26.42
N SER A 156 -66.49 -30.03 25.64
CA SER A 156 -67.88 -29.55 25.43
C SER A 156 -68.02 -28.37 24.45
N VAL A 157 -69.26 -28.20 23.99
CA VAL A 157 -69.77 -27.55 22.77
C VAL A 157 -69.90 -26.00 22.90
N ALA A 158 -69.86 -25.30 21.76
CA ALA A 158 -70.06 -23.85 21.51
C ALA A 158 -71.48 -23.34 21.88
N PRO A 159 -71.84 -22.02 21.92
CA PRO A 159 -71.74 -21.00 20.83
C PRO A 159 -71.63 -19.52 21.35
N PRO A 160 -72.06 -18.42 20.68
CA PRO A 160 -72.03 -18.03 19.26
C PRO A 160 -71.26 -16.69 18.99
N HIS A 161 -71.14 -16.40 17.70
CA HIS A 161 -70.81 -15.15 16.99
C HIS A 161 -71.26 -13.80 17.60
N VAL A 162 -70.46 -12.73 17.42
CA VAL A 162 -70.77 -11.48 16.67
C VAL A 162 -69.71 -10.37 16.91
N ALA A 163 -69.46 -9.59 15.84
CA ALA A 163 -68.92 -8.21 15.77
C ALA A 163 -67.41 -7.95 15.64
N SER A 164 -66.98 -7.93 14.36
CA SER A 164 -66.35 -6.77 13.68
C SER A 164 -65.26 -5.96 14.40
N HIS A 165 -64.00 -6.24 14.04
CA HIS A 165 -62.87 -5.32 14.20
C HIS A 165 -62.85 -4.29 13.04
N PRO A 166 -62.69 -2.98 13.32
CA PRO A 166 -62.24 -2.04 12.30
C PRO A 166 -60.71 -2.08 12.16
N THR A 167 -60.24 -1.93 10.93
CA THR A 167 -58.84 -1.80 10.53
C THR A 167 -58.23 -0.46 10.99
N PRO A 168 -56.96 -0.43 11.45
CA PRO A 168 -56.18 0.80 11.45
C PRO A 168 -55.56 1.02 10.06
N SER A 169 -55.84 2.20 9.53
CA SER A 169 -55.40 2.77 8.26
C SER A 169 -53.92 2.57 7.94
N GLY A 170 -53.68 2.31 6.65
CA GLY A 170 -52.36 2.19 6.06
C GLY A 170 -51.53 3.46 6.19
N TYR A 171 -50.25 3.26 6.51
CA TYR A 171 -49.21 4.25 6.31
C TYR A 171 -48.97 4.42 4.80
N PRO A 172 -48.95 5.66 4.26
CA PRO A 172 -48.57 5.88 2.88
C PRO A 172 -47.07 5.65 2.67
N ALA A 173 -46.76 5.08 1.51
CA ALA A 173 -45.43 4.79 1.00
C ALA A 173 -44.52 6.04 0.90
N PRO A 174 -43.18 5.87 0.99
CA PRO A 174 -42.25 6.97 0.83
C PRO A 174 -42.24 7.50 -0.62
N SER A 175 -42.25 8.83 -0.74
CA SER A 175 -42.26 9.57 -2.00
C SER A 175 -41.02 9.27 -2.86
N PRO A 176 -41.16 9.11 -4.20
CA PRO A 176 -40.03 9.08 -5.10
C PRO A 176 -39.42 10.48 -5.24
N TYR A 177 -38.11 10.58 -5.01
CA TYR A 177 -37.33 11.79 -5.29
C TYR A 177 -37.43 12.14 -6.78
N PRO A 178 -37.66 13.40 -7.16
CA PRO A 178 -37.54 13.83 -8.55
C PRO A 178 -36.06 13.88 -8.95
N THR A 179 -35.69 13.05 -9.93
CA THR A 179 -34.46 13.15 -10.70
C THR A 179 -34.50 14.44 -11.51
N ALA A 180 -33.86 15.50 -11.01
CA ALA A 180 -33.63 16.72 -11.77
C ALA A 180 -32.43 16.50 -12.71
N SER A 181 -32.72 16.32 -14.00
CA SER A 181 -31.75 16.43 -15.08
C SER A 181 -31.19 17.86 -15.13
N PRO A 182 -29.88 18.07 -15.33
CA PRO A 182 -29.36 19.42 -15.53
C PRO A 182 -29.84 19.98 -16.87
N PRO A 183 -30.22 21.26 -16.96
CA PRO A 183 -30.49 21.89 -18.24
C PRO A 183 -29.18 22.07 -19.02
N SER A 184 -29.20 21.57 -20.25
CA SER A 184 -28.25 21.88 -21.31
C SER A 184 -28.31 23.38 -21.61
N ALA A 185 -27.44 24.14 -20.97
CA ALA A 185 -27.18 25.52 -21.32
C ALA A 185 -26.41 25.55 -22.66
N PHE A 186 -27.12 25.97 -23.70
CA PHE A 186 -26.56 26.49 -24.93
C PHE A 186 -25.61 27.64 -24.59
N TYR A 187 -24.30 27.42 -24.76
CA TYR A 187 -23.35 28.52 -24.84
C TYR A 187 -23.50 29.20 -26.20
N PRO A 188 -23.71 30.53 -26.27
CA PRO A 188 -23.52 31.27 -27.50
C PRO A 188 -22.04 31.27 -27.87
N ALA A 189 -21.77 31.08 -29.17
CA ALA A 189 -20.44 31.06 -29.76
C ALA A 189 -19.67 32.36 -29.48
N SER A 190 -18.45 32.22 -28.96
CA SER A 190 -17.47 33.31 -28.88
C SER A 190 -17.04 33.74 -30.29
N PRO A 191 -16.97 35.06 -30.58
CA PRO A 191 -16.43 35.56 -31.84
C PRO A 191 -14.91 35.73 -31.76
N TYR A 192 -14.19 35.07 -32.68
CA TYR A 192 -12.75 35.23 -33.01
C TYR A 192 -11.74 34.85 -31.88
N SER A 193 -10.71 34.03 -32.11
CA SER A 193 -9.68 34.16 -33.13
C SER A 193 -9.30 32.83 -33.78
N THR A 194 -9.43 32.76 -35.09
CA THR A 194 -8.77 31.77 -35.94
C THR A 194 -7.25 31.96 -35.88
N VAL A 195 -6.54 30.99 -35.31
CA VAL A 195 -5.10 30.79 -35.56
C VAL A 195 -4.98 30.20 -36.97
N PRO A 196 -4.30 30.86 -37.93
CA PRO A 196 -4.08 30.27 -39.24
C PRO A 196 -3.09 29.10 -39.16
N PRO A 197 -3.26 28.03 -39.97
CA PRO A 197 -2.27 26.97 -40.08
C PRO A 197 -0.99 27.52 -40.75
N PRO A 198 0.21 26.98 -40.45
CA PRO A 198 1.41 27.34 -41.18
C PRO A 198 1.29 26.83 -42.64
N PRO A 199 1.65 27.63 -43.65
CA PRO A 199 1.60 27.18 -45.03
C PRO A 199 2.73 26.17 -45.30
N ALA A 200 2.35 25.03 -45.86
CA ALA A 200 3.27 24.07 -46.45
C ALA A 200 3.65 24.51 -47.88
N ALA A 201 4.96 24.68 -48.07
CA ALA A 201 5.79 24.45 -49.25
C ALA A 201 5.37 25.00 -50.63
N TYR A 202 6.20 25.86 -51.23
CA TYR A 202 6.63 25.71 -52.63
C TYR A 202 8.08 26.19 -52.83
N HIS A 203 8.77 25.42 -53.66
CA HIS A 203 10.19 25.44 -53.97
C HIS A 203 10.58 26.58 -54.91
N SER A 204 11.84 27.03 -54.84
CA SER A 204 12.61 27.32 -56.05
C SER A 204 14.08 26.95 -55.85
N ALA A 205 14.61 26.33 -56.90
CA ALA A 205 15.79 25.49 -56.91
C ALA A 205 17.07 26.27 -57.19
N SER A 206 18.19 25.78 -56.64
CA SER A 206 19.51 25.83 -57.30
C SER A 206 20.38 24.65 -56.85
N LEU A 207 20.33 23.59 -57.65
CA LEU A 207 21.45 22.85 -58.27
C LEU A 207 22.65 22.40 -57.38
N TYR A 208 22.58 21.18 -56.82
CA TYR A 208 23.46 19.97 -57.03
C TYR A 208 25.03 20.04 -56.86
N PRO A 209 25.79 18.90 -56.68
CA PRO A 209 26.16 18.16 -55.45
C PRO A 209 27.70 17.86 -55.37
N PRO A 210 28.24 16.73 -54.82
CA PRO A 210 28.04 16.00 -53.54
C PRO A 210 29.37 15.85 -52.75
N GLN A 211 29.32 15.50 -51.46
CA GLN A 211 30.32 14.56 -50.92
C GLN A 211 29.67 13.51 -50.02
N SER A 212 30.12 12.30 -50.29
CA SER A 212 29.70 10.97 -49.90
C SER A 212 30.09 10.56 -48.48
N ALA A 213 29.22 9.78 -47.84
CA ALA A 213 29.47 8.54 -47.07
C ALA A 213 28.41 8.43 -45.95
N ALA A 214 27.33 7.69 -46.17
CA ALA A 214 27.21 6.27 -45.82
C ALA A 214 27.23 6.05 -44.29
N TYR A 215 26.02 5.93 -43.71
CA TYR A 215 25.80 5.18 -42.46
C TYR A 215 26.22 3.71 -42.67
N PRO A 216 26.68 3.02 -41.62
CA PRO A 216 25.70 2.26 -40.83
C PRO A 216 25.94 2.32 -39.31
N SER A 217 24.86 2.44 -38.55
CA SER A 217 24.73 1.75 -37.25
C SER A 217 24.58 0.25 -37.54
N PRO A 218 24.98 -0.72 -36.66
CA PRO A 218 24.47 -0.74 -35.28
C PRO A 218 25.34 -1.50 -34.22
N TYR A 219 24.88 -1.47 -32.96
CA TYR A 219 25.28 -2.29 -31.80
C TYR A 219 26.76 -2.36 -31.39
N SER A 220 27.06 -1.89 -30.17
CA SER A 220 28.16 -2.45 -29.36
C SER A 220 27.81 -2.34 -27.87
N SER A 221 27.46 -3.49 -27.32
CA SER A 221 27.47 -3.82 -25.90
C SER A 221 28.80 -3.42 -25.25
N SER A 222 28.75 -2.60 -24.20
CA SER A 222 29.90 -2.46 -23.29
C SER A 222 30.00 -3.75 -22.47
N ALA A 223 30.82 -4.67 -22.96
CA ALA A 223 31.23 -5.85 -22.23
C ALA A 223 32.29 -5.44 -21.20
N TYR A 224 31.98 -5.65 -19.93
CA TYR A 224 32.97 -5.68 -18.86
C TYR A 224 34.05 -6.74 -19.19
N PRO A 225 35.34 -6.49 -18.91
CA PRO A 225 36.34 -7.54 -18.96
C PRO A 225 36.06 -8.59 -17.87
N PRO A 226 36.27 -9.89 -18.15
CA PRO A 226 36.07 -10.92 -17.14
C PRO A 226 37.13 -10.81 -16.04
N GLN A 227 36.70 -10.90 -14.79
CA GLN A 227 37.56 -11.15 -13.64
C GLN A 227 38.24 -12.52 -13.80
N PRO A 228 39.54 -12.67 -13.47
CA PRO A 228 40.19 -13.97 -13.47
C PRO A 228 39.62 -14.84 -12.34
N TYR A 229 39.07 -16.01 -12.71
CA TYR A 229 38.72 -17.05 -11.74
C TYR A 229 39.99 -17.58 -11.05
N PRO A 230 39.97 -17.80 -9.73
CA PRO A 230 40.92 -18.71 -9.10
C PRO A 230 40.57 -20.18 -9.44
N PRO A 231 41.57 -21.07 -9.52
CA PRO A 231 41.40 -22.44 -10.00
C PRO A 231 40.65 -23.30 -8.98
N GLN A 232 39.66 -24.06 -9.44
CA GLN A 232 39.11 -25.20 -8.71
C GLN A 232 39.70 -26.48 -9.29
N GLY A 233 40.42 -27.24 -8.46
CA GLY A 233 40.82 -28.60 -8.80
C GLY A 233 42.15 -29.03 -8.22
N TYR A 234 42.20 -29.30 -6.92
CA TYR A 234 43.05 -30.38 -6.41
C TYR A 234 42.27 -31.19 -5.38
N SER A 235 41.86 -32.36 -5.85
CA SER A 235 41.47 -33.53 -5.09
C SER A 235 42.59 -33.93 -4.12
N TYR A 236 42.28 -33.98 -2.83
CA TYR A 236 43.15 -34.61 -1.84
C TYR A 236 42.96 -36.13 -1.84
N PRO A 237 44.04 -36.93 -1.88
CA PRO A 237 43.96 -38.37 -1.65
C PRO A 237 43.82 -38.70 -0.14
N PRO A 238 43.33 -39.90 0.21
CA PRO A 238 43.05 -40.27 1.59
C PRO A 238 44.33 -40.73 2.31
N GLY A 239 44.69 -40.05 3.39
CA GLY A 239 45.76 -40.44 4.31
C GLY A 239 45.17 -40.86 5.66
N GLN A 240 45.52 -42.07 6.10
CA GLN A 240 45.01 -42.70 7.31
C GLN A 240 45.72 -42.25 8.61
N TYR A 241 45.03 -42.49 9.73
CA TYR A 241 45.54 -42.92 11.05
C TYR A 241 45.92 -41.86 12.14
N PRO A 242 45.92 -42.24 13.45
CA PRO A 242 45.02 -41.66 14.46
C PRO A 242 45.74 -41.04 15.68
N GLY A 243 44.97 -40.46 16.62
CA GLY A 243 45.43 -40.09 17.98
C GLY A 243 44.66 -38.88 18.50
N VAL A 244 43.62 -39.02 19.32
CA VAL A 244 43.64 -39.23 20.80
C VAL A 244 44.63 -38.31 21.53
N TYR A 245 44.13 -37.23 22.15
CA TYR A 245 44.10 -36.98 23.61
C TYR A 245 43.46 -35.60 23.92
N PRO A 246 42.87 -35.37 25.11
CA PRO A 246 41.93 -34.27 25.38
C PRO A 246 42.55 -33.20 26.35
N PRO A 247 41.74 -32.40 27.09
CA PRO A 247 41.75 -30.93 27.06
C PRO A 247 42.62 -30.28 28.15
N ARG A 248 42.79 -28.95 28.08
CA ARG A 248 43.19 -28.15 29.25
C ARG A 248 42.21 -27.03 29.55
N SER A 249 41.58 -27.17 30.71
CA SER A 249 40.98 -26.15 31.54
C SER A 249 42.04 -25.24 32.17
N HIS A 250 41.77 -23.95 32.27
CA HIS A 250 41.85 -23.13 33.49
C HIS A 250 41.10 -21.83 33.25
#